data_AF-A0A9N9B7V9-F1
#
_entry.id   AF-A0A9N9B7V9-F1
#
_cell.length_a   1.000
_cell.length_b   1.000
_cell.length_c   1.000
_cell.angle_alpha   90.00
_cell.angle_beta   90.00
_cell.angle_gamma   90.00
#
_symmetry.space_group_name_H-M   'P 1'
#
loop_
_entity.id
_entity.type
_entity.pdbx_description
1 polymer ?
#
loop_
_entity_poly.entity_id
_entity_poly.type
_entity_poly.pdbx_seq_one_letter_code
_entity_poly.pdbx_strand_id
1 'polypeptide(L)'
;MFGSLAEKLFGQSQYARYAFMVSLCQAIIATVLESFVFVTHTRAVNRIFEIEKEVSDDHGTHKDFADIYAQAKSMSIYHILFIVSQFFQLGLCCDALYHQNTIQLIALSIFIFAGFSFSAIQVYQSTSLISTNGTPHAIQAILTRPGYLPKDAVPFEVAIIVVMFISSISFVYLSYKLYQEFGWSIYKKIGADMEMRDRYKIYQTLVVILEALSDLYLHIVLSVLTSIGMLIVGFLGVKSEKKVYMYLFMVGICAAEGYIIAKIVNVTENPNNKYRGTKNFVTFFLCVCLVLGVITFIISFLCLRNFDKGLKFHLSRSTSLTSKTNGPNLDENDVEYSLETVNRTTQRWSID
;
A
#
# COMPACT_ATOMS: atom_id res chain seq x y z
N MET A 1 -7.47 -28.80 -9.03
CA MET A 1 -7.14 -27.47 -9.59
C MET A 1 -6.28 -26.62 -8.65
N PHE A 2 -6.59 -26.55 -7.34
CA PHE A 2 -5.75 -25.84 -6.36
C PHE A 2 -4.31 -26.37 -6.21
N GLY A 3 -4.06 -27.68 -6.42
CA GLY A 3 -2.71 -28.25 -6.32
C GLY A 3 -1.70 -27.67 -7.32
N SER A 4 -2.11 -27.48 -8.59
CA SER A 4 -1.22 -26.96 -9.65
C SER A 4 -0.92 -25.46 -9.50
N LEU A 5 -1.88 -24.68 -8.98
CA LEU A 5 -1.69 -23.25 -8.71
C LEU A 5 -0.83 -23.04 -7.45
N ALA A 6 -1.07 -23.82 -6.39
CA ALA A 6 -0.26 -23.76 -5.17
C ALA A 6 1.19 -24.18 -5.42
N GLU A 7 1.41 -25.19 -6.25
CA GLU A 7 2.76 -25.63 -6.63
C GLU A 7 3.50 -24.58 -7.47
N LYS A 8 2.78 -23.88 -8.36
CA LYS A 8 3.32 -22.73 -9.13
C LYS A 8 3.51 -21.45 -8.30
N LEU A 9 2.66 -21.17 -7.30
CA LEU A 9 2.75 -19.96 -6.47
C LEU A 9 3.76 -20.05 -5.33
N PHE A 10 3.87 -21.22 -4.67
CA PHE A 10 4.59 -21.34 -3.40
C PHE A 10 5.93 -22.06 -3.51
N GLY A 11 6.20 -22.74 -4.64
CA GLY A 11 7.34 -23.65 -4.75
C GLY A 11 7.38 -24.67 -3.61
N GLN A 12 8.58 -25.12 -3.24
CA GLN A 12 8.80 -26.01 -2.09
C GLN A 12 8.91 -25.29 -0.74
N SER A 13 8.80 -23.95 -0.67
CA SER A 13 8.97 -23.22 0.59
C SER A 13 7.76 -23.43 1.50
N GLN A 14 8.00 -24.02 2.68
CA GLN A 14 6.99 -24.19 3.71
C GLN A 14 6.57 -22.84 4.30
N TYR A 15 7.51 -21.88 4.42
CA TYR A 15 7.23 -20.55 4.95
C TYR A 15 6.33 -19.73 4.03
N ALA A 16 6.44 -19.89 2.70
CA ALA A 16 5.55 -19.21 1.75
C ALA A 16 4.09 -19.66 1.93
N ARG A 17 3.89 -20.97 2.17
CA ARG A 17 2.56 -21.53 2.45
C ARG A 17 2.01 -21.01 3.78
N TYR A 18 2.83 -20.97 4.83
CA TYR A 18 2.40 -20.40 6.11
C TYR A 18 2.08 -18.90 6.02
N ALA A 19 2.88 -18.11 5.30
CA ALA A 19 2.63 -16.68 5.11
C ALA A 19 1.32 -16.43 4.37
N PHE A 20 1.06 -17.20 3.31
CA PHE A 20 -0.21 -17.14 2.59
C PHE A 20 -1.39 -17.55 3.49
N MET A 21 -1.27 -18.65 4.25
CA MET A 21 -2.32 -19.10 5.16
C MET A 21 -2.61 -18.07 6.26
N VAL A 22 -1.58 -17.46 6.85
CA VAL A 22 -1.74 -16.39 7.85
C VAL A 22 -2.47 -15.19 7.24
N SER A 23 -2.05 -14.73 6.05
CA SER A 23 -2.70 -13.61 5.35
C SER A 23 -4.15 -13.92 4.98
N LEU A 24 -4.43 -15.13 4.51
CA LEU A 24 -5.78 -15.60 4.16
C LEU A 24 -6.68 -15.68 5.39
N CYS A 25 -6.21 -16.31 6.48
CA CYS A 25 -6.95 -16.39 7.73
C CYS A 25 -7.22 -15.01 8.32
N GLN A 26 -6.22 -14.12 8.33
CA GLN A 26 -6.39 -12.74 8.75
C GLN A 26 -7.48 -12.04 7.92
N ALA A 27 -7.40 -12.10 6.59
CA ALA A 27 -8.34 -11.42 5.71
C ALA A 27 -9.78 -11.91 5.92
N ILE A 28 -9.99 -13.21 6.08
CA ILE A 28 -11.31 -13.79 6.34
C ILE A 28 -11.83 -13.36 7.72
N ILE A 29 -11.06 -13.57 8.79
CA ILE A 29 -11.51 -13.28 10.16
C ILE A 29 -11.77 -11.78 10.33
N ALA A 30 -10.85 -10.92 9.86
CA ALA A 30 -11.01 -9.48 9.92
C ALA A 30 -12.23 -9.01 9.11
N THR A 31 -12.45 -9.55 7.90
CA THR A 31 -13.62 -9.18 7.08
C THR A 31 -14.93 -9.60 7.74
N VAL A 32 -15.00 -10.79 8.35
CA VAL A 32 -16.20 -11.27 9.03
C VAL A 32 -16.53 -10.38 10.23
N LEU A 33 -15.55 -10.12 11.10
CA LEU A 33 -15.72 -9.24 12.26
C LEU A 33 -16.10 -7.82 11.82
N GLU A 34 -15.42 -7.28 10.82
CA GLU A 34 -15.67 -5.94 10.30
C GLU A 34 -17.06 -5.82 9.66
N SER A 35 -17.55 -6.87 9.01
CA SER A 35 -18.91 -6.91 8.46
C SER A 35 -19.97 -6.82 9.57
N PHE A 36 -19.76 -7.47 10.72
CA PHE A 36 -20.65 -7.34 11.88
C PHE A 36 -20.62 -5.92 12.46
N VAL A 37 -19.42 -5.32 12.58
CA VAL A 37 -19.25 -3.92 13.03
C VAL A 37 -19.96 -2.98 12.07
N PHE A 38 -19.75 -3.14 10.77
CA PHE A 38 -20.36 -2.31 9.73
C PHE A 38 -21.89 -2.39 9.74
N VAL A 39 -22.48 -3.56 9.93
CA VAL A 39 -23.95 -3.71 10.03
C VAL A 39 -24.49 -2.98 11.25
N THR A 40 -23.83 -3.12 12.40
CA THR A 40 -24.22 -2.42 13.64
C THR A 40 -24.08 -0.91 13.48
N HIS A 41 -22.99 -0.45 12.88
CA HIS A 41 -22.74 0.96 12.61
C HIS A 41 -23.75 1.54 11.61
N THR A 42 -24.07 0.81 10.53
CA THR A 42 -25.09 1.21 9.54
C THR A 42 -26.47 1.34 10.18
N ARG A 43 -26.84 0.41 11.07
CA ARG A 43 -28.09 0.51 11.83
C ARG A 43 -28.12 1.77 12.69
N ALA A 44 -27.04 2.08 13.39
CA ALA A 44 -26.94 3.29 14.19
C ALA A 44 -27.07 4.57 13.34
N VAL A 45 -26.41 4.63 12.18
CA VAL A 45 -26.49 5.76 11.24
C VAL A 45 -27.92 5.99 10.73
N ASN A 46 -28.62 4.91 10.34
CA ASN A 46 -30.00 5.02 9.87
C ASN A 46 -30.95 5.54 10.97
N ARG A 47 -30.72 5.17 12.24
CA ARG A 47 -31.50 5.70 13.37
C ARG A 47 -31.23 7.18 13.64
N ILE A 48 -29.98 7.62 13.50
CA ILE A 48 -29.61 9.04 13.62
C ILE A 48 -30.32 9.86 12.52
N PHE A 49 -30.38 9.34 11.30
CA PHE A 49 -31.08 9.97 10.19
C PHE A 49 -32.60 10.10 10.42
N GLU A 50 -33.23 9.07 11.02
CA GLU A 50 -34.65 9.13 11.39
C GLU A 50 -34.92 10.27 12.40
N ILE A 51 -34.07 10.42 13.42
CA ILE A 51 -34.19 11.48 14.44
C ILE A 51 -33.91 12.87 13.87
N GLU A 52 -32.91 13.01 13.01
CA GLU A 52 -32.60 14.29 12.35
C GLU A 52 -33.83 14.85 11.63
N LYS A 53 -34.64 13.96 11.03
CA LYS A 53 -35.90 14.31 10.37
C LYS A 53 -37.01 14.73 11.35
N GLU A 54 -37.06 14.12 12.54
CA GLU A 54 -38.04 14.48 13.59
C GLU A 54 -37.71 15.81 14.28
N VAL A 55 -36.43 16.17 14.40
CA VAL A 55 -35.95 17.35 15.13
C VAL A 55 -35.89 18.61 14.25
N SER A 56 -36.53 18.59 13.07
CA SER A 56 -36.43 19.64 12.04
C SER A 56 -36.98 21.03 12.43
N ASP A 57 -37.63 21.19 13.60
CA ASP A 57 -38.28 22.44 14.03
C ASP A 57 -37.33 23.42 14.77
N ASP A 58 -36.19 22.95 15.31
CA ASP A 58 -35.20 23.80 15.99
C ASP A 58 -33.90 23.95 15.18
N HIS A 59 -33.60 25.17 14.72
CA HIS A 59 -32.47 25.47 13.82
C HIS A 59 -31.09 25.18 14.42
N GLY A 60 -30.93 25.30 15.74
CA GLY A 60 -29.66 25.00 16.43
C GLY A 60 -29.42 23.50 16.52
N THR A 61 -30.41 22.76 17.02
CA THR A 61 -30.33 21.31 17.20
C THR A 61 -30.23 20.57 15.86
N HIS A 62 -30.87 21.06 14.79
CA HIS A 62 -30.77 20.46 13.46
C HIS A 62 -29.34 20.47 12.88
N LYS A 63 -28.57 21.57 13.05
CA LYS A 63 -27.17 21.63 12.60
C LYS A 63 -26.28 20.63 13.34
N ASP A 64 -26.48 20.48 14.65
CA ASP A 64 -25.71 19.53 15.46
C ASP A 64 -26.00 18.07 15.04
N PHE A 65 -27.27 17.72 14.77
CA PHE A 65 -27.63 16.39 14.25
C PHE A 65 -27.08 16.14 12.84
N ALA A 66 -27.14 17.13 11.95
CA ALA A 66 -26.60 17.03 10.60
C ALA A 66 -25.07 16.79 10.62
N ASP A 67 -24.35 17.46 11.53
CA ASP A 67 -22.92 17.25 11.74
C ASP A 67 -22.62 15.84 12.28
N ILE A 68 -23.39 15.36 13.27
CA ILE A 68 -23.24 14.00 13.82
C ILE A 68 -23.53 12.95 12.74
N TYR A 69 -24.58 13.13 11.94
CA TYR A 69 -24.93 12.25 10.83
C TYR A 69 -23.82 12.23 9.78
N ALA A 70 -23.28 13.39 9.40
CA ALA A 70 -22.16 13.47 8.45
C ALA A 70 -20.91 12.72 8.97
N GLN A 71 -20.62 12.82 10.26
CA GLN A 71 -19.51 12.10 10.89
C GLN A 71 -19.74 10.57 10.91
N ALA A 72 -20.93 10.13 11.33
CA ALA A 72 -21.29 8.70 11.34
C ALA A 72 -21.31 8.09 9.92
N LYS A 73 -21.82 8.84 8.94
CA LYS A 73 -21.77 8.44 7.53
C LYS A 73 -20.32 8.32 7.06
N SER A 74 -19.45 9.26 7.41
CA SER A 74 -18.03 9.18 7.07
C SER A 74 -17.35 7.99 7.72
N MET A 75 -17.66 7.66 8.98
CA MET A 75 -17.14 6.48 9.68
C MET A 75 -17.50 5.18 8.96
N SER A 76 -18.72 5.09 8.45
CA SER A 76 -19.20 3.93 7.67
C SER A 76 -18.37 3.67 6.41
N ILE A 77 -17.84 4.72 5.78
CA ILE A 77 -16.95 4.61 4.62
C ILE A 77 -15.62 3.95 5.02
N TYR A 78 -15.08 4.26 6.20
CA TYR A 78 -13.83 3.68 6.68
C TYR A 78 -13.92 2.18 6.94
N HIS A 79 -15.06 1.70 7.44
CA HIS A 79 -15.30 0.27 7.61
C HIS A 79 -15.27 -0.48 6.27
N ILE A 80 -15.91 0.08 5.23
CA ILE A 80 -15.87 -0.49 3.87
C ILE A 80 -14.46 -0.49 3.32
N LEU A 81 -13.73 0.62 3.47
CA LEU A 81 -12.33 0.72 3.03
C LEU A 81 -11.44 -0.31 3.73
N PHE A 82 -11.67 -0.56 5.02
CA PHE A 82 -10.93 -1.58 5.76
C PHE A 82 -11.19 -2.98 5.20
N ILE A 83 -12.44 -3.35 4.92
CA ILE A 83 -12.79 -4.63 4.27
C ILE A 83 -12.06 -4.78 2.93
N VAL A 84 -12.17 -3.77 2.06
CA VAL A 84 -11.50 -3.79 0.75
C VAL A 84 -9.99 -3.94 0.91
N SER A 85 -9.39 -3.25 1.89
CA SER A 85 -7.96 -3.33 2.17
C SER A 85 -7.49 -4.73 2.58
N GLN A 86 -8.33 -5.54 3.24
CA GLN A 86 -7.98 -6.92 3.61
C GLN A 86 -7.82 -7.81 2.37
N PHE A 87 -8.70 -7.66 1.38
CA PHE A 87 -8.58 -8.40 0.12
C PHE A 87 -7.41 -7.90 -0.73
N PHE A 88 -7.19 -6.59 -0.74
CA PHE A 88 -6.03 -5.99 -1.41
C PHE A 88 -4.71 -6.50 -0.82
N GLN A 89 -4.59 -6.55 0.51
CA GLN A 89 -3.44 -7.15 1.20
C GLN A 89 -3.20 -8.60 0.78
N LEU A 90 -4.26 -9.41 0.68
CA LEU A 90 -4.15 -10.79 0.23
C LEU A 90 -3.65 -10.87 -1.22
N GLY A 91 -4.12 -9.97 -2.09
CA GLY A 91 -3.62 -9.82 -3.46
C GLY A 91 -2.12 -9.50 -3.50
N LEU A 92 -1.67 -8.52 -2.71
CA LEU A 92 -0.25 -8.17 -2.57
C LEU A 92 0.58 -9.34 -2.01
N CYS A 93 0.00 -10.17 -1.13
CA CYS A 93 0.65 -11.37 -0.62
C CYS A 93 0.86 -12.41 -1.72
N CYS A 94 -0.15 -12.68 -2.55
CA CYS A 94 0.00 -13.54 -3.71
C CYS A 94 1.08 -13.02 -4.66
N ASP A 95 1.06 -11.73 -4.97
CA ASP A 95 2.01 -11.10 -5.88
C ASP A 95 3.45 -11.18 -5.36
N ALA A 96 3.66 -10.81 -4.08
CA ALA A 96 4.95 -10.89 -3.41
C ALA A 96 5.57 -12.29 -3.42
N LEU A 97 4.73 -13.31 -3.17
CA LEU A 97 5.15 -14.71 -3.14
C LEU A 97 5.43 -15.26 -4.55
N TYR A 98 4.57 -14.93 -5.52
CA TYR A 98 4.72 -15.37 -6.91
C TYR A 98 6.00 -14.83 -7.54
N HIS A 99 6.29 -13.54 -7.35
CA HIS A 99 7.48 -12.90 -7.88
C HIS A 99 8.74 -13.12 -7.01
N GLN A 100 8.61 -13.79 -5.85
CA GLN A 100 9.68 -13.98 -4.86
C GLN A 100 10.42 -12.67 -4.52
N ASN A 101 9.65 -11.58 -4.48
CA ASN A 101 10.19 -10.25 -4.40
C ASN A 101 10.33 -9.82 -2.93
N THR A 102 11.57 -9.79 -2.45
CA THR A 102 11.87 -9.39 -1.07
C THR A 102 11.35 -8.00 -0.72
N ILE A 103 11.22 -7.10 -1.69
CA ILE A 103 10.77 -5.74 -1.43
C ILE A 103 9.26 -5.68 -1.29
N GLN A 104 8.51 -6.41 -2.14
CA GLN A 104 7.05 -6.56 -1.95
C GLN A 104 6.73 -7.19 -0.61
N LEU A 105 7.54 -8.15 -0.15
CA LEU A 105 7.37 -8.79 1.15
C LEU A 105 7.57 -7.83 2.34
N ILE A 106 8.56 -6.93 2.25
CA ILE A 106 8.78 -5.87 3.24
C ILE A 106 7.62 -4.86 3.19
N ALA A 107 7.24 -4.40 2.00
CA ALA A 107 6.12 -3.49 1.81
C ALA A 107 4.80 -4.06 2.37
N LEU A 108 4.55 -5.35 2.15
CA LEU A 108 3.41 -6.07 2.70
C LEU A 108 3.44 -6.15 4.23
N SER A 109 4.62 -6.33 4.83
CA SER A 109 4.78 -6.33 6.29
C SER A 109 4.42 -4.94 6.88
N ILE A 110 4.85 -3.86 6.21
CA ILE A 110 4.49 -2.49 6.58
C ILE A 110 2.98 -2.26 6.40
N PHE A 111 2.39 -2.77 5.32
CA PHE A 111 0.95 -2.66 5.06
C PHE A 111 0.10 -3.34 6.16
N ILE A 112 0.49 -4.54 6.59
CA ILE A 112 -0.17 -5.26 7.69
C ILE A 112 -0.08 -4.45 8.99
N PHE A 113 1.08 -3.86 9.29
CA PHE A 113 1.26 -3.00 10.47
C PHE A 113 0.43 -1.71 10.38
N ALA A 114 0.32 -1.11 9.19
CA ALA A 114 -0.55 0.04 8.96
C ALA A 114 -2.03 -0.33 9.17
N GLY A 115 -2.45 -1.52 8.73
CA GLY A 115 -3.78 -2.07 9.00
C GLY A 115 -4.06 -2.27 10.50
N PHE A 116 -3.07 -2.76 11.26
CA PHE A 116 -3.16 -2.81 12.73
C PHE A 116 -3.35 -1.42 13.33
N SER A 117 -2.53 -0.44 12.93
CA SER A 117 -2.64 0.95 13.40
C SER A 117 -4.01 1.56 13.06
N PHE A 118 -4.53 1.27 11.86
CA PHE A 118 -5.85 1.69 11.43
C PHE A 118 -6.95 1.14 12.35
N SER A 119 -6.90 -0.14 12.72
CA SER A 119 -7.88 -0.75 13.64
C SER A 119 -7.87 -0.12 15.04
N ALA A 120 -6.69 0.31 15.53
CA ALA A 120 -6.59 1.03 16.80
C ALA A 120 -7.21 2.44 16.72
N ILE A 121 -6.94 3.17 15.65
CA ILE A 121 -7.54 4.49 15.39
C ILE A 121 -9.06 4.36 15.24
N GLN A 122 -9.54 3.30 14.62
CA GLN A 122 -10.97 3.02 14.43
C GLN A 122 -11.72 2.91 15.75
N VAL A 123 -11.20 2.13 16.71
CA VAL A 123 -11.80 2.04 18.07
C VAL A 123 -11.78 3.39 18.78
N TYR A 124 -10.66 4.11 18.69
CA TYR A 124 -10.55 5.43 19.31
C TYR A 124 -11.58 6.42 18.71
N GLN A 125 -11.73 6.43 17.39
CA GLN A 125 -12.68 7.30 16.71
C GLN A 125 -14.13 6.91 17.07
N SER A 126 -14.44 5.61 17.00
CA SER A 126 -15.75 5.04 17.33
C SER A 126 -16.20 5.42 18.74
N THR A 127 -15.30 5.33 19.73
CA THR A 127 -15.59 5.68 21.13
C THR A 127 -15.59 7.19 21.40
N SER A 128 -14.77 7.97 20.69
CA SER A 128 -14.72 9.43 20.86
C SER A 128 -16.00 10.14 20.38
N LEU A 129 -16.67 9.61 19.35
CA LEU A 129 -17.98 10.08 18.89
C LEU A 129 -19.04 9.97 20.01
N ILE A 130 -18.86 9.04 20.95
CA ILE A 130 -19.76 8.78 22.09
C ILE A 130 -19.54 9.76 23.25
N SER A 131 -18.33 10.34 23.35
CA SER A 131 -17.85 11.06 24.54
C SER A 131 -17.64 12.56 24.31
N THR A 132 -18.30 13.16 23.31
CA THR A 132 -18.06 14.57 23.00
C THR A 132 -18.65 15.48 24.07
N ASN A 133 -17.77 16.04 24.90
CA ASN A 133 -17.93 17.06 25.96
C ASN A 133 -18.51 18.42 25.49
N GLY A 134 -19.26 18.45 24.39
CA GLY A 134 -19.86 19.64 23.81
C GLY A 134 -21.15 19.36 23.04
N THR A 135 -21.71 18.14 23.14
CA THR A 135 -23.07 17.88 22.67
C THR A 135 -24.06 18.39 23.72
N PRO A 136 -25.11 19.15 23.34
CA PRO A 136 -26.16 19.55 24.26
C PRO A 136 -26.70 18.33 25.02
N HIS A 137 -26.94 18.47 26.33
CA HIS A 137 -27.37 17.37 27.21
C HIS A 137 -28.59 16.60 26.67
N ALA A 138 -29.46 17.28 25.91
CA ALA A 138 -30.62 16.70 25.22
C ALA A 138 -30.23 15.66 24.16
N ILE A 139 -29.18 15.92 23.36
CA ILE A 139 -28.69 15.01 22.32
C ILE A 139 -27.98 13.82 22.96
N GLN A 140 -27.18 14.07 24.00
CA GLN A 140 -26.48 13.00 24.73
C GLN A 140 -27.47 12.02 25.39
N ALA A 141 -28.60 12.50 25.91
CA ALA A 141 -29.65 11.68 26.50
C ALA A 141 -30.40 10.82 25.46
N ILE A 142 -30.50 11.27 24.21
CA ILE A 142 -31.10 10.50 23.10
C ILE A 142 -30.10 9.43 22.60
N LEU A 143 -28.83 9.80 22.45
CA LEU A 143 -27.77 8.88 22.01
C LEU A 143 -27.45 7.80 23.06
N THR A 144 -27.56 8.08 24.35
CA THR A 144 -27.27 7.10 25.42
C THR A 144 -28.35 6.04 25.63
N ARG A 145 -29.49 6.13 24.94
CA ARG A 145 -30.53 5.09 24.99
C ARG A 145 -29.99 3.75 24.45
N PRO A 146 -30.37 2.61 25.04
CA PRO A 146 -29.99 1.29 24.55
C PRO A 146 -30.44 1.12 23.09
N GLY A 147 -29.51 0.71 22.22
CA GLY A 147 -29.74 0.53 20.77
C GLY A 147 -29.36 1.73 19.88
N TYR A 148 -28.99 2.88 20.45
CA TYR A 148 -28.60 4.08 19.69
C TYR A 148 -27.07 4.26 19.58
N LEU A 149 -26.32 3.72 20.53
CA LEU A 149 -24.85 3.71 20.51
C LEU A 149 -24.32 2.35 20.05
N PRO A 150 -23.29 2.31 19.18
CA PRO A 150 -22.58 1.09 18.81
C PRO A 150 -21.66 0.58 19.94
N LYS A 151 -22.07 0.70 21.21
CA LYS A 151 -21.35 0.07 22.33
C LYS A 151 -21.24 -1.44 22.15
N ASP A 152 -22.23 -2.04 21.49
CA ASP A 152 -22.24 -3.46 21.14
C ASP A 152 -21.18 -3.82 20.08
N ALA A 153 -20.67 -2.83 19.31
CA ALA A 153 -19.65 -3.05 18.29
C ALA A 153 -18.21 -3.01 18.84
N VAL A 154 -17.97 -2.28 19.94
CA VAL A 154 -16.64 -2.10 20.55
C VAL A 154 -15.92 -3.44 20.85
N PRO A 155 -16.59 -4.48 21.39
CA PRO A 155 -15.93 -5.78 21.59
C PRO A 155 -15.41 -6.42 20.30
N PHE A 156 -16.15 -6.27 19.19
CA PHE A 156 -15.73 -6.80 17.88
C PHE A 156 -14.58 -5.98 17.29
N GLU A 157 -14.59 -4.65 17.45
CA GLU A 157 -13.47 -3.80 17.04
C GLU A 157 -12.18 -4.12 17.83
N VAL A 158 -12.29 -4.37 19.14
CA VAL A 158 -11.16 -4.83 19.96
C VAL A 158 -10.67 -6.22 19.51
N ALA A 159 -11.58 -7.12 19.15
CA ALA A 159 -11.21 -8.43 18.60
C ALA A 159 -10.42 -8.29 17.29
N ILE A 160 -10.79 -7.35 16.40
CA ILE A 160 -10.05 -7.04 15.18
C ILE A 160 -8.63 -6.57 15.50
N ILE A 161 -8.46 -5.67 16.49
CA ILE A 161 -7.12 -5.22 16.92
C ILE A 161 -6.25 -6.42 17.33
N VAL A 162 -6.79 -7.34 18.13
CA VAL A 162 -6.05 -8.53 18.59
C VAL A 162 -5.66 -9.43 17.41
N VAL A 163 -6.58 -9.68 16.47
CA VAL A 163 -6.31 -10.47 15.27
C VAL A 163 -5.23 -9.81 14.40
N MET A 164 -5.34 -8.51 14.15
CA MET A 164 -4.36 -7.76 13.35
C MET A 164 -2.98 -7.72 14.01
N PHE A 165 -2.93 -7.61 15.35
CA PHE A 165 -1.68 -7.64 16.11
C PHE A 165 -0.97 -8.99 16.01
N ILE A 166 -1.70 -10.09 16.25
CA ILE A 166 -1.15 -11.45 16.15
C ILE A 166 -0.68 -11.73 14.73
N SER A 167 -1.48 -11.36 13.72
CA SER A 167 -1.11 -11.54 12.32
C SER A 167 0.09 -10.68 11.94
N SER A 168 0.21 -9.45 12.44
CA SER A 168 1.38 -8.59 12.21
C SER A 168 2.67 -9.22 12.74
N ILE A 169 2.68 -9.68 13.99
CA ILE A 169 3.87 -10.34 14.58
C ILE A 169 4.21 -11.62 13.81
N SER A 170 3.20 -12.44 13.53
CA SER A 170 3.38 -13.71 12.80
C SER A 170 3.93 -13.45 11.40
N PHE A 171 3.41 -12.45 10.71
CA PHE A 171 3.84 -12.11 9.36
C PHE A 171 5.24 -11.50 9.34
N VAL A 172 5.63 -10.68 10.32
CA VAL A 172 7.02 -10.18 10.43
C VAL A 172 8.01 -11.33 10.58
N TYR A 173 7.70 -12.32 11.43
CA TYR A 173 8.54 -13.51 11.58
C TYR A 173 8.66 -14.33 10.28
N LEU A 174 7.53 -14.59 9.62
CA LEU A 174 7.50 -15.33 8.36
C LEU A 174 8.20 -14.55 7.23
N SER A 175 8.01 -13.24 7.19
CA SER A 175 8.66 -12.31 6.27
C SER A 175 10.18 -12.33 6.43
N TYR A 176 10.69 -12.37 7.68
CA TYR A 176 12.12 -12.54 7.94
C TYR A 176 12.67 -13.87 7.41
N LYS A 177 11.95 -14.98 7.61
CA LYS A 177 12.35 -16.29 7.08
C LYS A 177 12.34 -16.33 5.56
N LEU A 178 11.29 -15.80 4.94
CA LEU A 178 11.16 -15.69 3.49
C LEU A 178 12.21 -14.75 2.89
N TYR A 179 12.57 -13.66 3.57
CA TYR A 179 13.66 -12.78 3.16
C TYR A 179 14.98 -13.54 3.07
N GLN A 180 15.28 -14.41 4.05
CA GLN A 180 16.46 -15.25 4.00
C GLN A 180 16.38 -16.23 2.81
N GLU A 181 15.28 -16.95 2.64
CA GLU A 181 15.13 -17.93 1.55
C GLU A 181 15.21 -17.30 0.16
N PHE A 182 14.53 -16.17 -0.05
CA PHE A 182 14.58 -15.42 -1.30
C PHE A 182 15.97 -14.79 -1.50
N GLY A 183 16.60 -14.30 -0.43
CA GLY A 183 17.99 -13.83 -0.47
C GLY A 183 18.98 -14.92 -0.90
N TRP A 184 18.79 -16.15 -0.42
CA TRP A 184 19.58 -17.32 -0.80
C TRP A 184 19.31 -17.79 -2.23
N SER A 185 18.06 -17.76 -2.70
CA SER A 185 17.71 -18.14 -4.08
C SER A 185 18.26 -17.13 -5.11
N ILE A 186 18.21 -15.84 -4.77
CA ILE A 186 18.83 -14.75 -5.53
C ILE A 186 20.37 -14.92 -5.54
N TYR A 187 20.98 -15.23 -4.40
CA TYR A 187 22.43 -15.46 -4.30
C TYR A 187 22.90 -16.60 -5.22
N LYS A 188 22.18 -17.73 -5.24
CA LYS A 188 22.53 -18.88 -6.09
C LYS A 188 22.35 -18.63 -7.59
N LYS A 189 21.40 -17.78 -7.99
CA LYS A 189 21.17 -17.43 -9.41
C LYS A 189 22.20 -16.45 -9.98
N ILE A 190 22.83 -15.63 -9.15
CA ILE A 190 23.58 -14.44 -9.61
C ILE A 190 25.11 -14.59 -9.45
N GLY A 191 25.60 -15.43 -8.54
CA GLY A 191 27.04 -15.52 -8.26
C GLY A 191 27.60 -14.28 -7.54
N ALA A 192 28.90 -14.28 -7.22
CA ALA A 192 29.55 -13.41 -6.23
C ALA A 192 29.77 -11.93 -6.63
N ASP A 193 28.99 -11.35 -7.53
CA ASP A 193 29.09 -9.91 -7.86
C ASP A 193 28.00 -9.09 -7.16
N MET A 194 28.42 -8.33 -6.15
CA MET A 194 27.56 -7.65 -5.18
C MET A 194 27.05 -6.28 -5.69
N GLU A 195 27.69 -5.66 -6.70
CA GLU A 195 27.25 -4.35 -7.16
C GLU A 195 26.02 -4.41 -8.09
N MET A 196 25.75 -5.53 -8.76
CA MET A 196 24.53 -5.73 -9.57
C MET A 196 23.28 -5.88 -8.69
N ARG A 197 23.44 -6.48 -7.51
CA ARG A 197 22.34 -6.84 -6.59
C ARG A 197 21.70 -5.61 -5.94
N ASP A 198 22.49 -4.61 -5.59
CA ASP A 198 21.97 -3.38 -4.98
C ASP A 198 21.26 -2.49 -6.00
N ARG A 199 21.73 -2.51 -7.25
CA ARG A 199 21.12 -1.77 -8.37
C ARG A 199 19.75 -2.36 -8.78
N TYR A 200 19.63 -3.69 -8.80
CA TYR A 200 18.36 -4.36 -9.09
C TYR A 200 17.33 -4.22 -7.96
N LYS A 201 17.76 -4.27 -6.69
CA LYS A 201 16.87 -4.03 -5.55
C LYS A 201 16.30 -2.62 -5.57
N ILE A 202 17.13 -1.60 -5.84
CA ILE A 202 16.67 -0.21 -5.97
C ILE A 202 15.62 -0.08 -7.09
N TYR A 203 15.87 -0.70 -8.25
CA TYR A 203 14.91 -0.74 -9.36
C TYR A 203 13.58 -1.40 -8.98
N GLN A 204 13.65 -2.58 -8.37
CA GLN A 204 12.48 -3.36 -7.97
C GLN A 204 11.69 -2.67 -6.85
N THR A 205 12.35 -1.94 -5.95
CA THR A 205 11.67 -1.13 -4.92
C THR A 205 10.87 0.00 -5.55
N LEU A 206 11.46 0.67 -6.53
CA LEU A 206 10.77 1.71 -7.26
C LEU A 206 9.54 1.12 -7.98
N VAL A 207 9.68 0.02 -8.73
CA VAL A 207 8.56 -0.62 -9.43
C VAL A 207 7.41 -1.01 -8.50
N VAL A 208 7.72 -1.59 -7.34
CA VAL A 208 6.70 -2.03 -6.36
C VAL A 208 5.96 -0.86 -5.74
N ILE A 209 6.67 0.23 -5.44
CA ILE A 209 6.05 1.46 -4.95
C ILE A 209 5.18 2.09 -6.05
N LEU A 210 5.62 2.05 -7.31
CA LEU A 210 4.82 2.54 -8.45
C LEU A 210 3.56 1.69 -8.68
N GLU A 211 3.64 0.38 -8.52
CA GLU A 211 2.52 -0.57 -8.71
C GLU A 211 1.53 -0.54 -7.53
N ALA A 212 2.01 -0.33 -6.30
CA ALA A 212 1.15 -0.13 -5.13
C ALA A 212 0.29 1.16 -5.22
N LEU A 213 0.65 2.10 -6.10
CA LEU A 213 -0.05 3.37 -6.29
C LEU A 213 -1.08 3.33 -7.44
N SER A 214 -1.19 2.23 -8.20
CA SER A 214 -2.03 2.19 -9.41
C SER A 214 -3.50 1.78 -9.23
N ASP A 215 -3.94 1.33 -8.03
CA ASP A 215 -5.30 0.78 -7.85
C ASP A 215 -6.18 1.56 -6.84
N LEU A 216 -7.02 2.47 -7.35
CA LEU A 216 -8.30 2.91 -6.75
C LEU A 216 -9.05 3.70 -7.84
N TYR A 217 -10.35 3.54 -8.16
CA TYR A 217 -10.90 4.03 -9.45
C TYR A 217 -11.92 5.22 -9.49
N LEU A 218 -12.68 5.62 -8.46
CA LEU A 218 -13.85 6.53 -8.67
C LEU A 218 -13.85 7.96 -8.07
N HIS A 219 -12.79 8.39 -7.40
CA HIS A 219 -12.49 9.82 -7.12
C HIS A 219 -11.15 10.25 -7.73
N ILE A 220 -10.71 9.43 -8.67
CA ILE A 220 -9.32 9.14 -8.97
C ILE A 220 -8.91 9.74 -10.30
N VAL A 221 -9.81 9.88 -11.28
CA VAL A 221 -9.41 10.16 -12.66
C VAL A 221 -8.56 11.44 -12.80
N LEU A 222 -8.84 12.50 -12.03
CA LEU A 222 -8.05 13.75 -12.10
C LEU A 222 -6.73 13.68 -11.30
N SER A 223 -6.72 13.01 -10.14
CA SER A 223 -5.49 12.80 -9.36
C SER A 223 -4.60 11.71 -9.97
N VAL A 224 -5.19 10.77 -10.69
CA VAL A 224 -4.51 9.63 -11.29
C VAL A 224 -4.05 9.92 -12.70
N LEU A 225 -4.64 10.84 -13.45
CA LEU A 225 -3.99 11.35 -14.66
C LEU A 225 -2.66 12.05 -14.34
N THR A 226 -2.61 12.82 -13.25
CA THR A 226 -1.36 13.43 -12.77
C THR A 226 -0.42 12.40 -12.14
N SER A 227 -0.91 11.44 -11.34
CA SER A 227 -0.07 10.35 -10.81
C SER A 227 0.46 9.42 -11.89
N ILE A 228 -0.35 8.98 -12.86
CA ILE A 228 0.06 8.14 -14.00
C ILE A 228 1.04 8.90 -14.89
N GLY A 229 0.81 10.19 -15.15
CA GLY A 229 1.78 11.02 -15.86
C GLY A 229 3.14 11.04 -15.16
N MET A 230 3.15 11.25 -13.85
CA MET A 230 4.36 11.20 -13.02
C MET A 230 5.01 9.81 -12.99
N LEU A 231 4.20 8.74 -12.93
CA LEU A 231 4.64 7.35 -12.97
C LEU A 231 5.32 7.01 -14.31
N ILE A 232 4.71 7.40 -15.43
CA ILE A 232 5.26 7.19 -16.77
C ILE A 232 6.57 7.96 -16.91
N VAL A 233 6.64 9.21 -16.44
CA VAL A 233 7.89 9.99 -16.47
C VAL A 233 8.98 9.35 -15.62
N GLY A 234 8.65 8.87 -14.41
CA GLY A 234 9.57 8.12 -13.55
C GLY A 234 10.05 6.83 -14.21
N PHE A 235 9.13 6.04 -14.76
CA PHE A 235 9.44 4.77 -15.44
C PHE A 235 10.31 5.00 -16.69
N LEU A 236 9.98 5.97 -17.54
CA LEU A 236 10.77 6.33 -18.71
C LEU A 236 12.14 6.89 -18.32
N GLY A 237 12.23 7.66 -17.23
CA GLY A 237 13.48 8.19 -16.71
C GLY A 237 14.43 7.10 -16.24
N VAL A 238 13.92 6.13 -15.48
CA VAL A 238 14.70 4.98 -15.00
C VAL A 238 15.07 4.04 -16.16
N LYS A 239 14.13 3.72 -17.06
CA LYS A 239 14.39 2.83 -18.21
C LYS A 239 15.37 3.43 -19.22
N SER A 240 15.27 4.73 -19.45
CA SER A 240 16.10 5.42 -20.46
C SER A 240 17.42 5.95 -19.91
N GLU A 241 17.65 5.85 -18.59
CA GLU A 241 18.77 6.49 -17.85
C GLU A 241 18.90 8.00 -18.13
N LYS A 242 17.80 8.65 -18.55
CA LYS A 242 17.78 10.08 -18.92
C LYS A 242 17.55 10.92 -17.67
N LYS A 243 18.61 11.61 -17.22
CA LYS A 243 18.63 12.47 -16.02
C LYS A 243 17.50 13.50 -16.00
N VAL A 244 17.10 14.06 -17.15
CA VAL A 244 16.03 15.07 -17.26
C VAL A 244 14.69 14.57 -16.73
N TYR A 245 14.25 13.36 -17.11
CA TYR A 245 12.99 12.80 -16.62
C TYR A 245 13.05 12.49 -15.13
N MET A 246 14.23 12.10 -14.63
CA MET A 246 14.43 11.83 -13.21
C MET A 246 14.34 13.11 -12.36
N TYR A 247 14.92 14.23 -12.84
CA TYR A 247 14.76 15.52 -12.18
C TYR A 247 13.31 16.01 -12.19
N LEU A 248 12.60 15.86 -13.30
CA LEU A 248 11.17 16.20 -13.40
C LEU A 248 10.35 15.38 -12.38
N PHE A 249 10.62 14.07 -12.28
CA PHE A 249 9.99 13.19 -11.31
C PHE A 249 10.25 13.65 -9.86
N MET A 250 11.50 13.99 -9.51
CA MET A 250 11.85 14.48 -8.18
C MET A 250 11.16 15.81 -7.83
N VAL A 251 11.08 16.75 -8.77
CA VAL A 251 10.37 18.02 -8.55
C VAL A 251 8.88 17.78 -8.29
N GLY A 252 8.25 16.88 -9.03
CA GLY A 252 6.84 16.56 -8.79
C GLY A 252 6.60 15.83 -7.47
N ILE A 253 7.52 14.98 -7.00
CA ILE A 253 7.45 14.41 -5.64
C ILE A 253 7.51 15.54 -4.59
N CYS A 254 8.47 16.46 -4.70
CA CYS A 254 8.57 17.57 -3.75
C CYS A 254 7.31 18.46 -3.74
N ALA A 255 6.71 18.70 -4.91
CA ALA A 255 5.46 19.46 -5.01
C ALA A 255 4.27 18.71 -4.36
N ALA A 256 4.18 17.40 -4.56
CA ALA A 256 3.17 16.56 -3.92
C ALA A 256 3.32 16.55 -2.38
N GLU A 257 4.55 16.42 -1.88
CA GLU A 257 4.85 16.50 -0.45
C GLU A 257 4.46 17.86 0.15
N GLY A 258 4.78 18.96 -0.54
CA GLY A 258 4.38 20.30 -0.13
C GLY A 258 2.86 20.45 -0.02
N TYR A 259 2.10 19.88 -0.96
CA TYR A 259 0.64 19.86 -0.91
C TYR A 259 0.11 19.03 0.27
N ILE A 260 0.68 17.85 0.53
CA ILE A 260 0.29 16.99 1.65
C ILE A 260 0.50 17.71 2.98
N ILE A 261 1.65 18.38 3.15
CA ILE A 261 1.94 19.17 4.36
C ILE A 261 0.91 20.29 4.54
N ALA A 262 0.63 21.07 3.49
CA ALA A 262 -0.39 22.12 3.55
C ALA A 262 -1.77 21.56 3.90
N LYS A 263 -2.11 20.36 3.40
CA LYS A 263 -3.35 19.66 3.72
C LYS A 263 -3.41 19.22 5.18
N ILE A 264 -2.32 18.69 5.74
CA ILE A 264 -2.22 18.31 7.16
C ILE A 264 -2.46 19.54 8.05
N VAL A 265 -1.82 20.68 7.73
CA VAL A 265 -2.02 21.94 8.45
C VAL A 265 -3.48 22.38 8.37
N ASN A 266 -4.07 22.38 7.17
CA ASN A 266 -5.47 22.78 6.99
C ASN A 266 -6.46 21.89 7.78
N VAL A 267 -6.22 20.58 7.82
CA VAL A 267 -7.02 19.62 8.59
C VAL A 267 -6.80 19.79 10.11
N THR A 268 -5.62 20.25 10.52
CA THR A 268 -5.26 20.41 11.93
C THR A 268 -5.77 21.71 12.55
N GLU A 269 -5.58 22.83 11.85
CA GLU A 269 -5.84 24.19 12.36
C GLU A 269 -7.28 24.65 12.24
N ASN A 270 -8.08 24.10 11.32
CA ASN A 270 -9.46 24.53 11.09
C ASN A 270 -10.46 23.63 11.86
N PRO A 271 -10.97 24.05 13.04
CA PRO A 271 -11.91 23.26 13.83
C PRO A 271 -13.30 23.08 13.19
N ASN A 272 -13.69 23.97 12.28
CA ASN A 272 -14.99 23.95 11.58
C ASN A 272 -14.95 23.27 10.19
N ASN A 273 -13.88 22.53 9.89
CA ASN A 273 -13.75 21.85 8.61
C ASN A 273 -14.63 20.59 8.55
N LYS A 274 -15.10 20.27 7.34
CA LYS A 274 -15.88 19.07 6.97
C LYS A 274 -15.27 17.73 7.47
N TYR A 275 -13.99 17.72 7.86
CA TYR A 275 -13.25 16.54 8.31
C TYR A 275 -13.27 16.30 9.82
N ARG A 276 -14.04 17.07 10.62
CA ARG A 276 -13.99 17.01 12.10
C ARG A 276 -14.10 15.59 12.68
N GLY A 277 -15.07 14.78 12.24
CA GLY A 277 -15.25 13.40 12.72
C GLY A 277 -14.34 12.35 12.08
N THR A 278 -13.44 12.79 11.20
CA THR A 278 -12.63 11.93 10.33
C THR A 278 -11.16 12.34 10.33
N LYS A 279 -10.83 13.36 11.13
CA LYS A 279 -9.52 14.01 11.20
C LYS A 279 -8.41 13.00 11.47
N ASN A 280 -8.63 12.09 12.42
CA ASN A 280 -7.62 11.10 12.80
C ASN A 280 -7.27 10.15 11.64
N PHE A 281 -8.28 9.68 10.88
CA PHE A 281 -8.05 8.83 9.71
C PHE A 281 -7.37 9.58 8.56
N VAL A 282 -7.82 10.79 8.26
CA VAL A 282 -7.26 11.61 7.18
C VAL A 282 -5.81 11.99 7.49
N THR A 283 -5.52 12.42 8.72
CA THR A 283 -4.16 12.75 9.15
C THR A 283 -3.26 11.51 9.12
N PHE A 284 -3.74 10.35 9.61
CA PHE A 284 -2.97 9.10 9.55
C PHE A 284 -2.57 8.75 8.11
N PHE A 285 -3.53 8.77 7.17
CA PHE A 285 -3.25 8.48 5.77
C PHE A 285 -2.25 9.47 5.17
N LEU A 286 -2.42 10.78 5.42
CA LEU A 286 -1.49 11.81 4.94
C LEU A 286 -0.08 11.64 5.51
N CYS A 287 0.05 11.25 6.78
CA CYS A 287 1.35 10.95 7.38
C CYS A 287 2.02 9.72 6.74
N VAL A 288 1.27 8.66 6.45
CA VAL A 288 1.79 7.48 5.74
C VAL A 288 2.26 7.86 4.33
N CYS A 289 1.47 8.64 3.59
CA CYS A 289 1.85 9.12 2.26
C CYS A 289 3.13 9.96 2.30
N LEU A 290 3.26 10.87 3.28
CA LEU A 290 4.44 11.71 3.46
C LEU A 290 5.71 10.89 3.71
N VAL A 291 5.62 9.85 4.56
CA VAL A 291 6.75 8.95 4.81
C VAL A 291 7.13 8.18 3.53
N LEU A 292 6.14 7.66 2.79
CA LEU A 292 6.38 6.94 1.54
C LEU A 292 7.01 7.84 0.47
N GLY A 293 6.57 9.10 0.35
CA GLY A 293 7.13 10.03 -0.62
C GLY A 293 8.56 10.47 -0.28
N VAL A 294 8.89 10.66 1.01
CA VAL A 294 10.28 10.88 1.45
C VAL A 294 11.18 9.70 1.09
N ILE A 295 10.74 8.47 1.36
CA ILE A 295 11.47 7.26 0.97
C ILE A 295 11.67 7.21 -0.55
N THR A 296 10.60 7.50 -1.31
CA THR A 296 10.63 7.53 -2.78
C THR A 296 11.61 8.58 -3.30
N PHE A 297 11.68 9.76 -2.67
CA PHE A 297 12.64 10.80 -3.02
C PHE A 297 14.08 10.34 -2.80
N ILE A 298 14.38 9.70 -1.67
CA ILE A 298 15.71 9.16 -1.36
C ILE A 298 16.11 8.11 -2.40
N ILE A 299 15.22 7.16 -2.70
CA ILE A 299 15.46 6.12 -3.71
C ILE A 299 15.68 6.75 -5.09
N SER A 300 14.88 7.75 -5.45
CA SER A 300 15.01 8.48 -6.71
C SER A 300 16.37 9.15 -6.84
N PHE A 301 16.87 9.75 -5.76
CA PHE A 301 18.20 10.34 -5.72
C PHE A 301 19.31 9.28 -5.87
N LEU A 302 19.17 8.12 -5.21
CA LEU A 302 20.12 7.01 -5.34
C LEU A 302 20.15 6.44 -6.76
N CYS A 303 18.99 6.28 -7.40
CA CYS A 303 18.87 5.90 -8.81
C CYS A 303 19.67 6.85 -9.71
N LEU A 304 19.49 8.17 -9.53
CA LEU A 304 20.18 9.19 -10.32
C LEU A 304 21.70 9.13 -10.17
N ARG A 305 22.20 8.93 -8.95
CA ARG A 305 23.65 8.77 -8.68
C ARG A 305 24.26 7.51 -9.30
N ASN A 306 23.41 6.57 -9.68
CA ASN A 306 23.81 5.28 -10.20
C ASN A 306 23.68 5.17 -11.73
N PHE A 307 23.14 6.20 -12.40
CA PHE A 307 23.11 6.26 -13.86
C PHE A 307 24.54 6.32 -14.44
N ASP A 308 24.68 5.84 -15.67
CA ASP A 308 25.95 5.74 -16.41
C ASP A 308 26.96 4.70 -15.90
N LYS A 309 26.63 3.93 -14.86
CA LYS A 309 27.50 2.85 -14.31
C LYS A 309 27.30 1.47 -14.94
N GLY A 310 26.74 1.40 -16.16
CA GLY A 310 26.61 0.17 -16.96
C GLY A 310 25.38 -0.71 -16.69
N LEU A 311 24.41 -0.26 -15.88
CA LEU A 311 23.23 -1.05 -15.49
C LEU A 311 22.33 -1.43 -16.68
N LYS A 312 22.14 -0.50 -17.63
CA LYS A 312 21.38 -0.72 -18.87
C LYS A 312 21.88 -1.91 -19.70
N PHE A 313 23.20 -2.13 -19.76
CA PHE A 313 23.81 -3.22 -20.54
C PHE A 313 23.43 -4.60 -19.98
N HIS A 314 23.32 -4.72 -18.66
CA HIS A 314 22.94 -5.97 -18.02
C HIS A 314 21.43 -6.23 -18.04
N LEU A 315 20.60 -5.17 -17.96
CA LEU A 315 19.15 -5.31 -18.11
C LEU A 315 18.76 -5.75 -19.53
N SER A 316 19.37 -5.17 -20.56
CA SER A 316 19.10 -5.56 -21.96
C SER A 316 19.57 -6.98 -22.27
N ARG A 317 20.70 -7.40 -21.69
CA ARG A 317 21.22 -8.78 -21.77
C ARG A 317 20.32 -9.79 -21.04
N SER A 318 19.75 -9.43 -19.89
CA SER A 318 18.82 -10.32 -19.18
C SER A 318 17.52 -10.52 -19.96
N THR A 319 16.93 -9.45 -20.50
CA THR A 319 15.69 -9.54 -21.29
C THR A 319 15.88 -10.35 -22.57
N SER A 320 17.03 -10.23 -23.24
CA SER A 320 17.32 -11.01 -24.45
C SER A 320 17.54 -12.50 -24.18
N LEU A 321 18.10 -12.86 -23.01
CA LEU A 321 18.22 -14.25 -22.57
C LEU A 321 16.84 -14.87 -22.26
N THR A 322 15.98 -14.17 -21.51
CA THR A 322 14.62 -14.65 -21.21
C THR A 322 13.76 -14.79 -22.47
N SER A 323 13.95 -13.90 -23.46
CA SER A 323 13.30 -13.99 -24.77
C SER A 323 13.77 -15.20 -25.59
N LYS A 324 15.04 -15.62 -25.45
CA LYS A 324 15.58 -16.81 -26.14
C LYS A 324 15.08 -18.12 -25.51
N THR A 325 14.86 -18.16 -24.20
CA THR A 325 14.35 -19.36 -23.51
C THR A 325 12.87 -19.66 -23.84
N ASN A 326 12.11 -18.66 -24.31
CA ASN A 326 10.70 -18.81 -24.69
C ASN A 326 10.46 -18.86 -26.21
N GLY A 327 11.52 -18.81 -27.03
CA GLY A 327 11.46 -18.99 -28.49
C GLY A 327 11.74 -20.44 -28.90
N PRO A 328 11.35 -20.87 -30.12
CA PRO A 328 11.75 -22.19 -30.62
C PRO A 328 13.28 -22.23 -30.69
N ASN A 329 13.87 -23.35 -30.26
CA ASN A 329 15.31 -23.59 -30.25
C ASN A 329 15.95 -23.12 -31.57
N LEU A 330 16.77 -22.06 -31.49
CA LEU A 330 17.69 -21.69 -32.55
C LEU A 330 19.06 -22.28 -32.22
N ASP A 331 19.67 -22.90 -33.23
CA ASP A 331 20.88 -23.71 -33.13
C ASP A 331 22.07 -22.94 -32.53
N GLU A 332 22.88 -23.69 -31.79
CA GLU A 332 24.05 -23.25 -31.02
C GLU A 332 25.12 -22.52 -31.88
N ASN A 333 25.10 -22.73 -33.20
CA ASN A 333 26.03 -22.15 -34.17
C ASN A 333 25.83 -20.64 -34.44
N ASP A 334 24.64 -20.08 -34.22
CA ASP A 334 24.38 -18.65 -34.43
C ASP A 334 24.94 -17.77 -33.29
N VAL A 335 25.23 -18.38 -32.14
CA VAL A 335 25.79 -17.69 -30.97
C VAL A 335 27.27 -17.38 -31.16
N GLU A 336 28.01 -18.26 -31.84
CA GLU A 336 29.45 -18.10 -32.08
C GLU A 336 29.74 -16.96 -33.08
N TYR A 337 28.92 -16.83 -34.14
CA TYR A 337 29.01 -15.74 -35.12
C TYR A 337 28.73 -14.35 -34.51
N SER A 338 27.83 -14.30 -33.52
CA SER A 338 27.46 -13.07 -32.82
C SER A 338 28.57 -12.57 -31.90
N LEU A 339 29.32 -13.48 -31.28
CA LEU A 339 30.40 -13.16 -30.35
C LEU A 339 31.65 -12.65 -31.08
N GLU A 340 32.00 -13.22 -32.24
CA GLU A 340 33.11 -12.73 -33.06
C GLU A 340 32.87 -11.32 -33.61
N THR A 341 31.63 -11.01 -34.00
CA THR A 341 31.30 -9.70 -34.60
C THR A 341 31.34 -8.57 -33.56
N VAL A 342 31.04 -8.86 -32.29
CA VAL A 342 31.12 -7.90 -31.17
C VAL A 342 32.54 -7.78 -30.62
N ASN A 343 33.36 -8.84 -30.68
CA ASN A 343 34.76 -8.77 -30.24
C ASN A 343 35.63 -7.93 -31.20
N ARG A 344 35.18 -7.69 -32.43
CA ARG A 344 35.87 -6.81 -33.41
C ARG A 344 35.67 -5.31 -33.17
N THR A 345 34.65 -4.89 -32.40
CA THR A 345 34.41 -3.46 -32.11
C THR A 345 35.07 -2.96 -30.82
N THR A 346 35.69 -3.85 -30.03
CA THR A 346 36.63 -3.43 -28.99
C THR A 346 38.01 -3.29 -29.61
N GLN A 347 38.24 -2.13 -30.22
CA GLN A 347 39.57 -1.72 -30.69
C GLN A 347 40.51 -1.67 -29.47
N ARG A 348 41.33 -2.71 -29.35
CA ARG A 348 42.40 -2.83 -28.36
C ARG A 348 43.44 -1.76 -28.69
N TRP A 349 43.48 -0.68 -27.92
CA TRP A 349 44.58 0.27 -27.98
C TRP A 349 45.85 -0.45 -27.51
N SER A 350 46.73 -0.81 -28.45
CA SER A 350 48.12 -1.15 -28.15
C SER A 350 48.84 0.15 -27.81
N ILE A 351 49.44 0.19 -26.63
CA ILE A 351 50.44 1.20 -26.28
C ILE A 351 51.77 0.62 -26.78
N ASP A 352 52.38 1.31 -27.75
CA ASP A 352 53.79 1.12 -28.11
C ASP A 352 54.71 1.60 -26.97
#